data_AF-A0A383BXQ8-F1
#
_entry.id   AF-A0A383BXQ8-F1
#
_cell.length_a   1.000
_cell.length_b   1.000
_cell.length_c   1.000
_cell.angle_alpha   90.00
_cell.angle_beta   90.00
_cell.angle_gamma   90.00
#
_symmetry.space_group_name_H-M   'P 1'
#
loop_
_entity.id
_entity.type
_entity.pdbx_description
1 polymer ?
#
loop_
_entity_poly.entity_id
_entity_poly.type
_entity_poly.pdbx_seq_one_letter_code
_entity_poly.pdbx_strand_id
1 'polypeptide(L)'
;YTLNLAATSDPDEYSCVLSINPPLNLTNGLRTLDNLFRSPAKEENLGAIKKSAMVKLLVSQNRTPEQGAVPFSDLEASFLIGVNYRFTLTQTIMSSLEINPSSTAHEKVGALSWEDYYKNIITPALLGRGIKALDLERSSNLRTRAKGLTAAKNIKLGLTGNDFLLSQEDLKWFRKSFPTDRTIFTQTGGHMGQLWKADVRKAIRAAIRKSQ
;
A
#
# COMPACT_ATOMS: atom_id res chain seq x y z
N TYR A 1 8.10 5.60 1.97
CA TYR A 1 8.92 6.55 2.75
C TYR A 1 10.40 6.20 2.70
N THR A 2 10.80 4.98 3.06
CA THR A 2 12.19 4.47 3.01
C THR A 2 12.95 4.80 1.72
N LEU A 3 12.36 4.54 0.55
CA LEU A 3 13.00 4.86 -0.74
C LEU A 3 13.12 6.36 -1.02
N ASN A 4 12.21 7.19 -0.52
CA ASN A 4 12.32 8.64 -0.68
C ASN A 4 13.52 9.17 0.10
N LEU A 5 13.72 8.71 1.34
CA LEU A 5 14.90 9.06 2.15
C LEU A 5 16.18 8.65 1.45
N ALA A 6 16.28 7.38 1.04
CA ALA A 6 17.47 6.86 0.36
C ALA A 6 17.80 7.62 -0.95
N ALA A 7 16.79 8.18 -1.62
CA ALA A 7 16.99 8.92 -2.86
C ALA A 7 17.43 10.38 -2.66
N THR A 8 17.24 10.94 -1.46
CA THR A 8 17.58 12.34 -1.16
C THR A 8 18.79 12.48 -0.23
N SER A 9 19.24 11.39 0.39
CA SER A 9 20.45 11.34 1.22
C SER A 9 21.69 11.05 0.38
N ASP A 10 22.86 11.17 1.01
CA ASP A 10 24.12 10.72 0.42
C ASP A 10 24.07 9.22 0.08
N PRO A 11 24.69 8.77 -1.04
CA PRO A 11 24.60 7.38 -1.51
C PRO A 11 25.02 6.29 -0.51
N ASP A 12 25.84 6.67 0.46
CA ASP A 12 26.45 5.82 1.49
C ASP A 12 25.86 6.05 2.89
N GLU A 13 24.89 6.96 3.04
CA GLU A 13 24.27 7.32 4.33
C GLU A 13 23.72 6.10 5.09
N TYR A 14 23.09 5.18 4.34
CA TYR A 14 22.44 4.02 4.91
C TYR A 14 23.21 2.74 4.60
N SER A 15 23.56 2.01 5.66
CA SER A 15 24.18 0.68 5.56
C SER A 15 23.26 -0.35 4.90
N CYS A 16 21.94 -0.23 5.06
CA CYS A 16 20.95 -1.04 4.36
C CYS A 16 19.60 -0.32 4.27
N VAL A 17 18.99 -0.37 3.09
CA VAL A 17 17.66 0.17 2.81
C VAL A 17 16.80 -0.96 2.24
N LEU A 18 15.90 -1.53 3.06
CA LEU A 18 14.97 -2.56 2.60
C LEU A 18 13.58 -1.97 2.40
N SER A 19 12.97 -2.25 1.25
CA SER A 19 11.58 -1.92 0.98
C SER A 19 10.82 -3.10 0.39
N ILE A 20 9.63 -3.38 0.91
CA ILE A 20 8.77 -4.47 0.43
C ILE A 20 7.56 -3.84 -0.24
N ASN A 21 7.33 -4.21 -1.49
CA ASN A 21 6.28 -3.69 -2.36
C ASN A 21 6.03 -2.17 -2.20
N PRO A 22 7.08 -1.32 -2.29
CA PRO A 22 6.89 0.11 -2.15
C PRO A 22 6.01 0.61 -3.28
N PRO A 23 4.90 1.33 -3.02
CA PRO A 23 4.12 1.96 -4.07
C PRO A 23 5.02 2.92 -4.86
N LEU A 24 5.00 2.78 -6.19
CA LEU A 24 5.83 3.63 -7.06
C LEU A 24 5.25 5.03 -7.23
N ASN A 25 3.92 5.14 -7.17
CA ASN A 25 3.16 6.39 -7.20
C ASN A 25 2.07 6.34 -6.12
N LEU A 26 2.21 7.17 -5.09
CA LEU A 26 1.26 7.19 -3.97
C LEU A 26 -0.15 7.64 -4.40
N THR A 27 -0.25 8.59 -5.33
CA THR A 27 -1.55 9.06 -5.85
C THR A 27 -2.29 7.94 -6.57
N ASN A 28 -1.58 7.10 -7.32
CA ASN A 28 -2.17 5.89 -7.90
C ASN A 28 -2.61 4.91 -6.80
N GLY A 29 -1.77 4.72 -5.77
CA GLY A 29 -2.10 3.89 -4.61
C GLY A 29 -3.42 4.30 -3.94
N LEU A 30 -3.67 5.60 -3.76
CA LEU A 30 -4.94 6.10 -3.22
C LEU A 30 -6.15 5.63 -4.04
N ARG A 31 -6.08 5.78 -5.37
CA ARG A 31 -7.14 5.32 -6.28
C ARG A 31 -7.33 3.81 -6.23
N THR A 32 -6.24 3.04 -6.11
CA THR A 32 -6.32 1.60 -5.93
C THR A 32 -7.09 1.23 -4.67
N LEU A 33 -6.82 1.88 -3.53
CA LEU A 33 -7.54 1.60 -2.28
C LEU A 33 -9.05 1.86 -2.43
N ASP A 34 -9.41 2.94 -3.10
CA ASP A 34 -10.80 3.27 -3.40
C ASP A 34 -11.46 2.23 -4.34
N ASN A 35 -10.70 1.73 -5.32
CA ASN A 35 -11.16 0.68 -6.24
C ASN A 35 -11.35 -0.67 -5.54
N LEU A 36 -10.53 -1.01 -4.55
CA LEU A 36 -10.71 -2.24 -3.77
C LEU A 36 -12.04 -2.23 -3.00
N PHE A 37 -12.39 -1.09 -2.39
CA PHE A 37 -13.68 -0.94 -1.72
C PHE A 37 -14.87 -1.07 -2.68
N ARG A 38 -14.71 -0.54 -3.91
CA ARG A 38 -15.74 -0.59 -4.96
C ARG A 38 -15.67 -1.85 -5.83
N SER A 39 -14.72 -2.75 -5.61
CA SER A 39 -14.45 -3.86 -6.54
C SER A 39 -15.67 -4.73 -6.82
N PRO A 40 -16.56 -5.04 -5.85
CA PRO A 40 -17.72 -5.87 -6.13
C PRO A 40 -18.86 -5.11 -6.81
N ALA A 41 -18.79 -3.78 -6.96
CA ALA A 41 -19.91 -2.95 -7.43
C ALA A 41 -20.30 -3.19 -8.89
N LYS A 42 -19.45 -3.88 -9.65
CA LYS A 42 -19.71 -4.25 -11.05
C LYS A 42 -20.40 -5.61 -11.20
N GLU A 43 -20.56 -6.34 -10.09
CA GLU A 43 -21.14 -7.67 -10.08
C GLU A 43 -22.64 -7.62 -9.79
N GLU A 44 -23.44 -8.39 -10.54
CA GLU A 44 -24.89 -8.49 -10.31
C GLU A 44 -25.23 -9.00 -8.90
N ASN A 45 -24.35 -9.82 -8.31
CA ASN A 45 -24.51 -10.42 -6.99
C ASN A 45 -23.73 -9.68 -5.88
N LEU A 46 -23.44 -8.38 -6.06
CA LEU A 46 -22.76 -7.49 -5.09
C LEU A 46 -23.15 -7.74 -3.62
N GLY A 47 -24.46 -7.81 -3.34
CA GLY A 47 -24.97 -8.01 -1.98
C GLY A 47 -24.54 -9.34 -1.37
N ALA A 48 -24.53 -10.40 -2.17
CA ALA A 48 -24.09 -11.73 -1.75
C ALA A 48 -22.58 -11.76 -1.50
N ILE A 49 -21.77 -11.12 -2.36
CA ILE A 49 -20.31 -11.04 -2.16
C ILE A 49 -19.97 -10.32 -0.87
N LYS A 50 -20.58 -9.15 -0.62
CA LYS A 50 -20.37 -8.39 0.62
C LYS A 50 -20.77 -9.19 1.85
N LYS A 51 -21.94 -9.82 1.82
CA LYS A 51 -22.43 -10.66 2.93
C LYS A 51 -21.50 -11.85 3.18
N SER A 52 -21.09 -12.56 2.14
CA SER A 52 -20.16 -13.69 2.22
C SER A 52 -18.82 -13.25 2.83
N ALA A 53 -18.25 -12.14 2.36
CA ALA A 53 -17.01 -11.57 2.91
C ALA A 53 -17.12 -11.28 4.42
N MET A 54 -18.20 -10.64 4.87
CA MET A 54 -18.44 -10.34 6.28
C MET A 54 -18.61 -11.61 7.13
N VAL A 55 -19.40 -12.58 6.66
CA VAL A 55 -19.59 -13.86 7.36
C VAL A 55 -18.26 -14.60 7.50
N LYS A 56 -17.48 -14.69 6.42
CA LYS A 56 -16.15 -15.33 6.43
C LYS A 56 -15.18 -14.63 7.38
N LEU A 57 -15.22 -13.30 7.49
CA LEU A 57 -14.43 -12.54 8.46
C LEU A 57 -14.83 -12.87 9.90
N LEU A 58 -16.12 -12.93 10.20
CA LEU A 58 -16.61 -13.30 11.54
C LEU A 58 -16.22 -14.75 11.90
N VAL A 59 -16.31 -15.67 10.94
CA VAL A 59 -15.86 -17.04 11.13
C VAL A 59 -14.35 -17.11 11.35
N SER A 60 -13.54 -16.34 10.61
CA SER A 60 -12.09 -16.38 10.75
C SER A 60 -11.59 -15.85 12.09
N GLN A 61 -12.27 -14.86 12.68
CA GLN A 61 -11.94 -14.34 14.02
C GLN A 61 -12.15 -15.34 15.15
N ASN A 62 -13.05 -16.31 14.95
CA ASN A 62 -13.39 -17.34 15.94
C ASN A 62 -12.66 -18.66 15.70
N ARG A 63 -11.68 -18.69 14.79
CA ARG A 63 -10.93 -19.90 14.42
C ARG A 63 -9.58 -19.98 15.12
N THR A 64 -9.20 -21.22 15.42
CA THR A 64 -7.86 -21.59 15.87
C THR A 64 -6.94 -21.88 14.67
N PRO A 65 -5.60 -21.75 14.82
CA PRO A 65 -4.65 -22.06 13.75
C PRO A 65 -4.83 -23.47 13.15
N GLU A 66 -5.25 -24.45 13.96
CA GLU A 66 -5.45 -25.85 13.57
C GLU A 66 -6.65 -26.03 12.64
N GLN A 67 -7.62 -25.13 12.68
CA GLN A 67 -8.83 -25.16 11.84
C GLN A 67 -8.60 -24.62 10.42
N GLY A 68 -7.38 -24.13 10.13
CA GLY A 68 -6.99 -23.62 8.82
C GLY A 68 -7.70 -22.32 8.41
N ALA A 69 -7.19 -21.72 7.32
CA ALA A 69 -7.70 -20.45 6.82
C ALA A 69 -9.07 -20.61 6.12
N VAL A 70 -9.94 -19.61 6.30
CA VAL A 70 -11.18 -19.50 5.51
C VAL A 70 -10.82 -19.03 4.10
N PRO A 71 -11.25 -19.73 3.04
CA PRO A 71 -10.94 -19.31 1.68
C PRO A 71 -11.78 -18.09 1.29
N PHE A 72 -11.10 -17.00 0.97
CA PHE A 72 -11.70 -15.80 0.38
C PHE A 72 -11.51 -15.82 -1.14
N SER A 73 -12.52 -15.38 -1.89
CA SER A 73 -12.34 -15.01 -3.29
C SER A 73 -11.60 -13.68 -3.40
N ASP A 74 -11.04 -13.38 -4.56
CA ASP A 74 -10.34 -12.11 -4.79
C ASP A 74 -11.26 -10.89 -4.59
N LEU A 75 -12.53 -11.00 -4.95
CA LEU A 75 -13.52 -9.94 -4.75
C LEU A 75 -13.88 -9.74 -3.27
N GLU A 76 -14.01 -10.84 -2.51
CA GLU A 76 -14.25 -10.76 -1.07
C GLU A 76 -13.04 -10.15 -0.35
N ALA A 77 -11.83 -10.63 -0.66
CA ALA A 77 -10.60 -10.11 -0.07
C ALA A 77 -10.40 -8.63 -0.42
N SER A 78 -10.61 -8.24 -1.68
CA SER A 78 -10.51 -6.84 -2.12
C SER A 78 -11.49 -5.95 -1.37
N PHE A 79 -12.75 -6.38 -1.24
CA PHE A 79 -13.75 -5.63 -0.49
C PHE A 79 -13.37 -5.45 0.98
N LEU A 80 -12.91 -6.51 1.66
CA LEU A 80 -12.49 -6.44 3.07
C LEU A 80 -11.29 -5.50 3.27
N ILE A 81 -10.31 -5.58 2.38
CA ILE A 81 -9.17 -4.66 2.39
C ILE A 81 -9.66 -3.22 2.23
N GLY A 82 -10.53 -2.97 1.24
CA GLY A 82 -11.13 -1.66 1.01
C GLY A 82 -11.93 -1.14 2.21
N VAL A 83 -12.73 -1.98 2.87
CA VAL A 83 -13.48 -1.65 4.08
C VAL A 83 -12.54 -1.24 5.21
N ASN A 84 -11.47 -2.01 5.45
CA ASN A 84 -10.50 -1.69 6.50
C ASN A 84 -9.82 -0.32 6.26
N TYR A 85 -9.41 -0.05 5.02
CA TYR A 85 -8.83 1.25 4.67
C TYR A 85 -9.85 2.38 4.75
N ARG A 86 -11.13 2.11 4.43
CA ARG A 86 -12.21 3.09 4.56
C ARG A 86 -12.43 3.49 6.02
N PHE A 87 -12.49 2.52 6.92
CA PHE A 87 -12.58 2.79 8.36
C PHE A 87 -11.37 3.58 8.86
N THR A 88 -10.16 3.18 8.44
CA THR A 88 -8.93 3.89 8.79
C THR A 88 -8.97 5.35 8.34
N LEU A 89 -9.41 5.61 7.10
CA LEU A 89 -9.58 6.95 6.57
C LEU A 89 -10.60 7.76 7.38
N THR A 90 -11.76 7.17 7.68
CA THR A 90 -12.80 7.83 8.48
C THR A 90 -12.26 8.25 9.84
N GLN A 91 -11.59 7.36 10.56
CA GLN A 91 -10.98 7.66 11.86
C GLN A 91 -9.89 8.73 11.73
N THR A 92 -9.08 8.67 10.68
CA THR A 92 -8.03 9.67 10.40
C THR A 92 -8.63 11.05 10.19
N ILE A 93 -9.65 11.17 9.34
CA ILE A 93 -10.31 12.46 9.07
C ILE A 93 -10.95 12.99 10.35
N MET A 94 -11.74 12.17 11.04
CA MET A 94 -12.43 12.57 12.26
C MET A 94 -11.45 13.04 13.34
N SER A 95 -10.35 12.31 13.55
CA SER A 95 -9.31 12.70 14.51
C SER A 95 -8.60 13.98 14.09
N SER A 96 -8.22 14.09 12.81
CA SER A 96 -7.45 15.24 12.30
C SER A 96 -8.23 16.56 12.29
N LEU A 97 -9.56 16.48 12.19
CA LEU A 97 -10.47 17.62 12.16
C LEU A 97 -11.25 17.77 13.48
N GLU A 98 -10.88 17.01 14.51
CA GLU A 98 -11.50 17.05 15.84
C GLU A 98 -13.04 16.87 15.80
N ILE A 99 -13.52 16.04 14.88
CA ILE A 99 -14.95 15.76 14.70
C ILE A 99 -15.41 14.81 15.81
N ASN A 100 -16.36 15.27 16.62
CA ASN A 100 -16.97 14.45 17.66
C ASN A 100 -17.62 13.17 17.09
N PRO A 101 -17.28 11.99 17.63
CA PRO A 101 -17.85 10.73 17.18
C PRO A 101 -19.38 10.68 17.32
N SER A 102 -20.08 10.42 16.22
CA SER A 102 -21.52 10.14 16.18
C SER A 102 -21.85 9.25 14.97
N SER A 103 -23.02 8.61 14.96
CA SER A 103 -23.46 7.80 13.81
C SER A 103 -23.49 8.64 12.52
N THR A 104 -24.09 9.83 12.58
CA THR A 104 -24.15 10.77 11.45
C THR A 104 -22.76 11.21 10.99
N ALA A 105 -21.81 11.44 11.91
CA ALA A 105 -20.44 11.78 11.54
C ALA A 105 -19.74 10.63 10.83
N HIS A 106 -19.88 9.40 11.33
CA HIS A 106 -19.31 8.21 10.69
C HIS A 106 -19.91 7.96 9.31
N GLU A 107 -21.21 8.20 9.12
CA GLU A 107 -21.86 8.07 7.81
C GLU A 107 -21.34 9.12 6.82
N LYS A 108 -21.33 10.40 7.23
CA LYS A 108 -20.87 11.51 6.36
C LYS A 108 -19.39 11.40 6.02
N VAL A 109 -18.52 11.20 7.01
CA VAL A 109 -17.07 11.07 6.79
C VAL A 109 -16.76 9.73 6.13
N GLY A 110 -17.48 8.67 6.47
CA GLY A 110 -17.40 7.36 5.82
C GLY A 110 -17.84 7.36 4.36
N ALA A 111 -18.46 8.42 3.86
CA ALA A 111 -18.75 8.61 2.43
C ALA A 111 -17.54 9.16 1.64
N LEU A 112 -16.50 9.68 2.29
CA LEU A 112 -15.31 10.23 1.64
C LEU A 112 -14.33 9.14 1.20
N SER A 113 -13.93 9.18 -0.07
CA SER A 113 -12.84 8.36 -0.63
C SER A 113 -11.45 8.93 -0.33
N TRP A 114 -10.42 8.12 -0.52
CA TRP A 114 -9.04 8.61 -0.42
C TRP A 114 -8.79 9.72 -1.43
N GLU A 115 -9.38 9.62 -2.62
CA GLU A 115 -9.34 10.70 -3.60
C GLU A 115 -10.05 11.98 -3.10
N ASP A 116 -11.22 11.86 -2.47
CA ASP A 116 -11.92 13.01 -1.88
C ASP A 116 -11.11 13.64 -0.76
N TYR A 117 -10.55 12.82 0.14
CA TYR A 117 -9.68 13.29 1.21
C TYR A 117 -8.47 14.05 0.66
N TYR A 118 -7.80 13.48 -0.35
CA TYR A 118 -6.63 14.11 -0.94
C TYR A 118 -6.96 15.43 -1.65
N LYS A 119 -8.04 15.46 -2.44
CA LYS A 119 -8.45 16.65 -3.23
C LYS A 119 -9.07 17.74 -2.39
N ASN A 120 -9.94 17.40 -1.45
CA ASN A 120 -10.80 18.36 -0.76
C ASN A 120 -10.27 18.76 0.61
N ILE A 121 -9.36 17.98 1.22
CA ILE A 121 -8.83 18.24 2.57
C ILE A 121 -7.32 18.50 2.52
N ILE A 122 -6.54 17.54 2.00
CA ILE A 122 -5.07 17.65 2.02
C ILE A 122 -4.57 18.73 1.07
N THR A 123 -5.01 18.73 -0.19
CA THR A 123 -4.51 19.67 -1.21
C THR A 123 -4.75 21.14 -0.83
N PRO A 124 -5.97 21.55 -0.37
CA PRO A 124 -6.20 22.92 0.06
C PRO A 124 -5.36 23.33 1.28
N ALA A 125 -5.21 22.43 2.27
CA ALA A 125 -4.40 22.69 3.45
C ALA A 125 -2.91 22.89 3.11
N LEU A 126 -2.38 22.14 2.15
CA LEU A 126 -0.99 22.26 1.69
C LEU A 126 -0.78 23.49 0.81
N LEU A 127 -1.76 23.85 -0.02
CA LEU A 127 -1.74 25.10 -0.79
C LEU A 127 -1.68 26.32 0.14
N GLY A 128 -2.44 26.31 1.24
CA GLY A 128 -2.39 27.35 2.28
C GLY A 128 -1.01 27.47 2.95
N ARG A 129 -0.16 26.44 2.85
CA ARG A 129 1.25 26.43 3.32
C ARG A 129 2.26 26.73 2.20
N GLY A 130 1.79 27.14 1.02
CA GLY A 130 2.63 27.44 -0.13
C GLY A 130 3.13 26.22 -0.91
N ILE A 131 2.67 25.01 -0.58
CA ILE A 131 3.06 23.77 -1.28
C ILE A 131 2.13 23.57 -2.48
N LYS A 132 2.69 23.55 -3.70
CA LYS A 132 1.89 23.46 -4.93
C LYS A 132 1.56 22.01 -5.27
N ALA A 133 0.48 21.82 -6.03
CA ALA A 133 0.07 20.48 -6.50
C ALA A 133 1.18 19.74 -7.27
N LEU A 134 1.97 20.47 -8.08
CA LEU A 134 3.11 19.91 -8.81
C LEU A 134 4.21 19.39 -7.87
N ASP A 135 4.43 20.04 -6.73
CA ASP A 135 5.43 19.59 -5.74
C ASP A 135 4.99 18.29 -5.09
N LEU A 136 3.69 18.14 -4.85
CA LEU A 136 3.09 16.92 -4.33
C LEU A 136 3.14 15.78 -5.32
N GLU A 137 2.79 16.03 -6.58
CA GLU A 137 2.88 15.02 -7.65
C GLU A 137 4.31 14.55 -7.86
N ARG A 138 5.27 15.49 -7.88
CA ARG A 138 6.69 15.13 -7.95
C ARG A 138 7.12 14.32 -6.74
N SER A 139 6.64 14.69 -5.56
CA SER A 139 7.00 14.03 -4.31
C SER A 139 6.33 12.67 -4.10
N SER A 140 5.19 12.42 -4.74
CA SER A 140 4.43 11.19 -4.61
C SER A 140 4.90 10.08 -5.54
N ASN A 141 5.71 10.39 -6.56
CA ASN A 141 6.16 9.45 -7.59
C ASN A 141 7.67 9.20 -7.50
N LEU A 142 8.08 7.98 -7.20
CA LEU A 142 9.50 7.60 -7.06
C LEU A 142 10.28 7.72 -8.38
N ARG A 143 9.62 7.75 -9.54
CA ARG A 143 10.28 7.97 -10.84
C ARG A 143 10.99 9.33 -10.92
N THR A 144 10.48 10.34 -10.22
CA THR A 144 11.11 11.67 -10.18
C THR A 144 12.41 11.66 -9.38
N ARG A 145 12.63 10.62 -8.57
CA ARG A 145 13.82 10.41 -7.74
C ARG A 145 14.74 9.31 -8.28
N ALA A 146 14.57 8.92 -9.54
CA ALA A 146 15.31 7.81 -10.15
C ALA A 146 16.84 7.95 -9.99
N LYS A 147 17.39 9.15 -10.22
CA LYS A 147 18.84 9.41 -10.12
C LYS A 147 19.39 9.12 -8.72
N GLY A 148 18.70 9.56 -7.67
CA GLY A 148 19.11 9.30 -6.29
C GLY A 148 18.96 7.83 -5.92
N LEU A 149 17.86 7.20 -6.35
CA LEU A 149 17.60 5.78 -6.13
C LEU A 149 18.65 4.87 -6.79
N THR A 150 19.12 5.21 -7.99
CA THR A 150 20.16 4.43 -8.68
C THR A 150 21.55 4.69 -8.11
N ALA A 151 21.80 5.87 -7.56
CA ALA A 151 23.07 6.20 -6.90
C ALA A 151 23.23 5.50 -5.55
N ALA A 152 22.15 5.35 -4.77
CA ALA A 152 22.18 4.70 -3.47
C ALA A 152 22.69 3.25 -3.55
N LYS A 153 23.68 2.89 -2.72
CA LYS A 153 24.41 1.62 -2.87
C LYS A 153 23.68 0.43 -2.26
N ASN A 154 23.02 0.61 -1.13
CA ASN A 154 22.52 -0.49 -0.30
C ASN A 154 21.00 -0.66 -0.32
N ILE A 155 20.35 -0.39 -1.46
CA ILE A 155 18.91 -0.62 -1.63
C ILE A 155 18.63 -2.08 -1.95
N LYS A 156 17.68 -2.67 -1.22
CA LYS A 156 17.11 -4.00 -1.41
C LYS A 156 15.60 -3.91 -1.52
N LEU A 157 15.03 -4.58 -2.51
CA LEU A 157 13.59 -4.59 -2.78
C LEU A 157 13.03 -6.00 -2.67
N GLY A 158 11.93 -6.17 -1.94
CA GLY A 158 11.05 -7.33 -2.03
C GLY A 158 9.85 -6.97 -2.91
N LEU A 159 9.66 -7.65 -4.03
CA LEU A 159 8.59 -7.35 -4.98
C LEU A 159 7.74 -8.59 -5.24
N THR A 160 6.43 -8.42 -5.33
CA THR A 160 5.50 -9.48 -5.71
C THR A 160 4.74 -9.14 -6.99
N GLY A 161 4.60 -10.14 -7.86
CA GLY A 161 3.97 -9.98 -9.18
C GLY A 161 2.48 -9.65 -9.13
N ASN A 162 1.81 -9.99 -8.02
CA ASN A 162 0.38 -9.74 -7.78
C ASN A 162 0.14 -8.74 -6.63
N ASP A 163 1.08 -7.83 -6.37
CA ASP A 163 0.84 -6.67 -5.51
C ASP A 163 -0.23 -5.76 -6.13
N PHE A 164 -1.22 -5.33 -5.35
CA PHE A 164 -2.32 -4.51 -5.87
C PHE A 164 -1.97 -3.03 -6.02
N LEU A 165 -0.95 -2.52 -5.32
CA LEU A 165 -0.46 -1.14 -5.42
C LEU A 165 0.52 -0.93 -6.58
N LEU A 166 1.01 -2.01 -7.18
CA LEU A 166 1.98 -1.98 -8.28
C LEU A 166 1.37 -2.51 -9.58
N SER A 167 1.33 -1.66 -10.60
CA SER A 167 1.01 -2.13 -11.96
C SER A 167 2.16 -2.97 -12.53
N GLN A 168 1.89 -3.70 -13.62
CA GLN A 168 2.94 -4.41 -14.35
C GLN A 168 4.02 -3.45 -14.89
N GLU A 169 3.66 -2.20 -15.22
CA GLU A 169 4.62 -1.19 -15.63
C GLU A 169 5.48 -0.70 -14.46
N ASP A 170 4.90 -0.55 -13.26
CA ASP A 170 5.66 -0.21 -12.07
C ASP A 170 6.65 -1.32 -11.70
N LEU A 171 6.23 -2.58 -11.78
CA LEU A 171 7.11 -3.74 -11.58
C LEU A 171 8.25 -3.78 -12.61
N LYS A 172 7.94 -3.55 -13.89
CA LYS A 172 8.96 -3.45 -14.95
C LYS A 172 9.95 -2.32 -14.66
N TRP A 173 9.45 -1.17 -14.19
CA TRP A 173 10.32 -0.04 -13.83
C TRP A 173 11.25 -0.40 -12.67
N PHE A 174 10.74 -0.99 -11.58
CA PHE A 174 11.59 -1.42 -10.47
C PHE A 174 12.65 -2.44 -10.91
N ARG A 175 12.26 -3.45 -11.70
CA ARG A 175 13.20 -4.47 -12.18
C ARG A 175 14.25 -3.93 -13.15
N LYS A 176 13.93 -2.85 -13.89
CA LYS A 176 14.89 -2.15 -14.75
C LYS A 176 15.83 -1.25 -13.95
N SER A 177 15.30 -0.55 -12.95
CA SER A 177 16.04 0.45 -12.16
C SER A 177 16.94 -0.16 -11.09
N PHE A 178 16.62 -1.37 -10.62
CA PHE A 178 17.37 -2.06 -9.57
C PHE A 178 17.89 -3.41 -10.08
N PRO A 179 19.22 -3.62 -10.11
CA PRO A 179 19.83 -4.88 -10.51
C PRO A 179 19.30 -6.11 -9.75
N THR A 180 19.45 -7.31 -10.32
CA THR A 180 18.86 -8.55 -9.80
C THR A 180 19.36 -8.92 -8.40
N ASP A 181 20.62 -8.60 -8.06
CA ASP A 181 21.19 -8.81 -6.72
C ASP A 181 20.61 -7.86 -5.64
N ARG A 182 19.84 -6.84 -6.07
CA ARG A 182 19.09 -5.92 -5.20
C ARG A 182 17.61 -6.25 -5.11
N THR A 183 17.11 -7.27 -5.80
CA THR A 183 15.68 -7.57 -5.87
C THR A 183 15.39 -9.03 -5.47
N ILE A 184 14.44 -9.21 -4.56
CA ILE A 184 13.82 -10.49 -4.21
C ILE A 184 12.43 -10.45 -4.86
N PHE A 185 12.19 -11.33 -5.83
CA PHE A 185 10.93 -11.35 -6.56
C PHE A 185 10.18 -12.68 -6.35
N THR A 186 8.89 -12.61 -6.05
CA THR A 186 7.99 -13.77 -6.09
C THR A 186 6.79 -13.48 -6.99
N GLN A 187 6.32 -14.47 -7.74
CA GLN A 187 5.16 -14.26 -8.62
C GLN A 187 3.89 -13.95 -7.83
N THR A 188 3.73 -14.58 -6.66
CA THR A 188 2.56 -14.42 -5.79
C THR A 188 2.98 -13.97 -4.38
N GLY A 189 2.03 -13.46 -3.60
CA GLY A 189 2.21 -13.04 -2.22
C GLY A 189 1.39 -11.80 -1.84
N GLY A 190 0.78 -11.12 -2.80
CA GLY A 190 0.03 -9.88 -2.57
C GLY A 190 0.92 -8.80 -1.97
N HIS A 191 0.31 -7.82 -1.29
CA HIS A 191 1.05 -6.67 -0.77
C HIS A 191 2.04 -6.97 0.34
N MET A 192 1.69 -7.90 1.23
CA MET A 192 2.58 -8.36 2.30
C MET A 192 3.71 -9.26 1.79
N GLY A 193 3.64 -9.68 0.53
CA GLY A 193 4.52 -10.69 -0.03
C GLY A 193 4.41 -12.04 0.66
N GLN A 194 5.42 -12.90 0.47
CA GLN A 194 5.47 -14.23 1.08
C GLN A 194 6.30 -14.23 2.38
N LEU A 195 6.16 -13.19 3.21
CA LEU A 195 6.97 -13.00 4.43
C LEU A 195 6.85 -14.13 5.47
N TRP A 196 5.80 -14.93 5.40
CA TRP A 196 5.63 -16.10 6.26
C TRP A 196 6.52 -17.28 5.84
N LYS A 197 6.99 -17.34 4.58
CA LYS A 197 7.85 -18.42 4.08
C LYS A 197 9.28 -18.29 4.58
N ALA A 198 9.86 -19.41 5.00
CA ALA A 198 11.21 -19.46 5.54
C ALA A 198 12.27 -18.93 4.55
N ASP A 199 12.17 -19.30 3.28
CA ASP A 199 13.15 -18.89 2.26
C ASP A 199 13.12 -17.39 1.98
N VAL A 200 11.93 -16.77 1.96
CA VAL A 200 11.79 -15.33 1.79
C VAL A 200 12.37 -14.59 2.99
N ARG A 201 12.10 -15.05 4.22
CA ARG A 201 12.74 -14.49 5.42
C ARG A 201 14.24 -14.65 5.41
N LYS A 202 14.76 -15.79 4.94
CA LYS A 202 16.20 -16.04 4.81
C LYS A 202 16.84 -15.10 3.80
N ALA A 203 16.21 -14.91 2.64
CA ALA A 203 16.66 -13.98 1.61
C ALA A 203 16.70 -12.54 2.12
N ILE A 204 15.64 -12.09 2.81
CA ILE A 204 15.59 -10.76 3.42
C ILE A 204 16.69 -10.59 4.48
N ARG A 205 16.88 -11.57 5.38
CA ARG A 205 17.95 -11.53 6.38
C ARG A 205 19.34 -11.48 5.74
N ALA A 206 19.57 -12.24 4.68
CA ALA A 206 20.82 -12.21 3.93
C ALA A 206 21.05 -10.85 3.26
N ALA A 207 19.98 -10.22 2.76
CA ALA A 207 20.04 -8.90 2.16
C ALA A 207 20.39 -7.79 3.16
N ILE A 208 19.92 -7.90 4.42
CA ILE A 208 20.20 -6.93 5.49
C ILE A 208 21.61 -7.13 6.10
N ARG A 209 22.11 -8.37 6.17
CA ARG A 209 23.37 -8.70 6.87
C ARG A 209 24.64 -8.40 6.08
N LYS A 210 24.56 -8.03 4.80
CA LYS A 210 25.73 -7.84 3.90
C LYS A 210 26.40 -6.46 3.98
N SER A 211 26.34 -5.80 5.13
CA SER A 211 26.87 -4.44 5.33
C SER A 211 27.88 -4.33 6.50
N GLN A 212 28.54 -5.42 6.88
CA GLN A 212 29.68 -5.42 7.79
C GLN A 212 30.94 -5.87 7.04
#